data_AF-A0A3M1RLY9-F1
#
_entry.id   AF-A0A3M1RLY9-F1
#
_cell.length_a   1.000
_cell.length_b   1.000
_cell.length_c   1.000
_cell.angle_alpha   90.00
_cell.angle_beta   90.00
_cell.angle_gamma   90.00
#
_symmetry.space_group_name_H-M   'P 1'
#
loop_
_entity.id
_entity.type
_entity.pdbx_description
1 polymer ?
#
loop_
_entity_poly.entity_id
_entity_poly.type
_entity_poly.pdbx_seq_one_letter_code
_entity_poly.pdbx_strand_id
1 'polypeptide(L)'
;MLGGRSRLKGERRILCLAFLLVTFFSSPAPAHIPFSSLLSSLPTLSPAERLQRLQEAYRQVDHLPEKEERRLLFLLGYTHFSLQQYANSTTYFRQLYARGYPPLDDYVL
;
A
#
# COMPACT_ATOMS: atom_id res chain seq x y z
N MET A 1 46.91 -9.21 -50.79
CA MET A 1 45.62 -9.92 -50.87
C MET A 1 45.02 -10.03 -49.48
N LEU A 2 43.77 -9.56 -49.33
CA LEU A 2 42.68 -10.01 -48.42
C LEU A 2 43.08 -10.43 -46.99
N GLY A 3 42.68 -9.81 -45.88
CA GLY A 3 41.37 -9.23 -45.52
C GLY A 3 40.95 -9.86 -44.17
N GLY A 4 40.35 -9.12 -43.22
CA GLY A 4 39.81 -9.79 -42.02
C GLY A 4 39.45 -8.98 -40.78
N ARG A 5 38.38 -8.17 -40.88
CA ARG A 5 37.27 -8.02 -39.89
C ARG A 5 37.56 -7.77 -38.40
N SER A 6 37.37 -6.49 -38.02
CA SER A 6 36.35 -6.00 -37.09
C SER A 6 36.12 -6.70 -35.73
N ARG A 7 36.50 -6.04 -34.64
CA ARG A 7 35.87 -6.20 -33.32
C ARG A 7 35.67 -4.84 -32.61
N LEU A 8 34.78 -4.03 -33.15
CA LEU A 8 34.10 -2.96 -32.40
C LEU A 8 33.01 -3.63 -31.54
N LYS A 9 33.33 -3.93 -30.29
CA LYS A 9 32.36 -4.47 -29.30
C LYS A 9 32.56 -3.79 -27.95
N GLY A 10 32.59 -2.45 -27.95
CA GLY A 10 32.90 -1.64 -26.77
C GLY A 10 31.87 -0.57 -26.39
N GLU A 11 30.82 -0.32 -27.18
CA GLU A 11 30.02 0.91 -27.02
C GLU A 11 28.49 0.71 -26.98
N ARG A 12 28.01 -0.46 -26.55
CA ARG A 12 26.55 -0.69 -26.36
C ARG A 12 26.12 -0.89 -24.91
N ARG A 13 27.04 -0.81 -23.94
CA ARG A 13 26.73 -1.04 -22.52
C ARG A 13 26.46 0.22 -21.70
N ILE A 14 26.82 1.40 -22.22
CA ILE A 14 26.72 2.65 -21.47
C ILE A 14 25.33 3.32 -21.62
N LEU A 15 24.64 3.07 -22.75
CA LEU A 15 23.33 3.68 -23.02
C LEU A 15 22.16 3.07 -22.25
N CYS A 16 22.26 1.85 -21.70
CA CYS A 16 21.18 1.27 -20.91
C CYS A 16 21.12 1.79 -19.46
N LEU A 17 22.19 2.37 -18.94
CA LEU A 17 22.20 2.87 -17.55
C LEU A 17 21.58 4.27 -17.40
N ALA A 18 21.56 5.06 -18.47
CA ALA A 18 20.95 6.40 -18.43
C ALA A 18 19.41 6.36 -18.52
N PHE A 19 18.82 5.30 -19.10
CA PHE A 19 17.36 5.21 -19.29
C PHE A 19 16.62 4.65 -18.07
N LEU A 20 17.32 4.01 -17.12
CA LEU A 20 16.73 3.49 -15.88
C LEU A 20 16.68 4.52 -14.74
N LEU A 21 17.34 5.67 -14.89
CA LEU A 21 17.35 6.72 -13.86
C LEU A 21 16.24 7.78 -14.04
N VAL A 22 15.56 7.82 -15.18
CA VAL A 22 14.58 8.89 -15.51
C VAL A 22 13.14 8.54 -15.14
N THR A 23 12.83 7.29 -14.79
CA THR A 23 11.45 6.90 -14.40
C THR A 23 11.26 6.71 -12.90
N PHE A 24 12.28 6.98 -12.06
CA PHE A 24 12.23 6.66 -10.64
C PHE A 24 11.87 7.82 -9.69
N PHE A 25 11.77 9.06 -10.17
CA PHE A 25 11.47 10.22 -9.31
C PHE A 25 10.38 11.13 -9.89
N SER A 26 9.17 10.57 -9.99
CA SER A 26 7.94 11.35 -9.89
C SER A 26 6.85 10.45 -9.35
N SER A 27 7.10 9.85 -8.18
CA SER A 27 5.99 9.49 -7.32
C SER A 27 5.49 10.82 -6.76
N PRO A 28 4.28 11.30 -7.11
CA PRO A 28 3.71 12.44 -6.41
C PRO A 28 3.72 12.09 -4.92
N ALA A 29 4.17 13.02 -4.08
CA ALA A 29 4.15 12.86 -2.64
C ALA A 29 2.79 12.26 -2.23
N PRO A 30 2.76 11.24 -1.34
CA PRO A 30 1.51 10.62 -0.94
C PRO A 30 0.60 11.73 -0.46
N ALA A 31 -0.47 12.01 -1.22
CA ALA A 31 -1.45 12.99 -0.83
C ALA A 31 -1.96 12.51 0.52
N HIS A 32 -1.73 13.32 1.57
CA HIS A 32 -2.18 13.01 2.91
C HIS A 32 -3.71 13.11 2.90
N ILE A 33 -4.38 12.01 2.58
CA ILE A 33 -5.84 11.95 2.58
C ILE A 33 -6.25 11.91 4.05
N PRO A 34 -6.98 12.92 4.55
CA PRO A 34 -7.44 12.89 5.93
C PRO A 34 -8.30 11.64 6.14
N PHE A 35 -8.04 10.92 7.24
CA PHE A 35 -8.68 9.64 7.53
C PHE A 35 -10.22 9.75 7.54
N SER A 36 -10.76 10.89 7.97
CA SER A 36 -12.20 11.21 7.90
C SER A 36 -12.78 11.17 6.48
N SER A 37 -12.07 11.69 5.48
CA SER A 37 -12.48 11.65 4.07
C SER A 37 -12.36 10.25 3.48
N LEU A 38 -11.41 9.44 3.97
CA LEU A 38 -11.36 8.03 3.61
C LEU A 38 -12.63 7.32 4.08
N LEU A 39 -12.98 7.48 5.37
CA LEU A 39 -14.13 6.82 5.98
C LEU A 39 -15.46 7.16 5.31
N SER A 40 -15.68 8.43 4.94
CA SER A 40 -16.91 8.86 4.26
C SER A 40 -17.05 8.26 2.86
N SER A 41 -15.95 7.91 2.21
CA SER A 41 -15.94 7.31 0.87
C SER A 41 -16.09 5.78 0.86
N LEU A 42 -15.82 5.09 1.98
CA LEU A 42 -15.84 3.62 2.02
C LEU A 42 -17.20 2.98 1.64
N PRO A 43 -18.37 3.49 2.08
CA PRO A 43 -19.65 2.84 1.79
C PRO A 43 -20.00 2.81 0.30
N THR A 44 -19.51 3.78 -0.47
CA THR A 44 -19.80 3.92 -1.90
C THR A 44 -18.87 3.10 -2.79
N LEU A 45 -17.79 2.56 -2.24
CA LEU A 45 -16.73 1.88 -3.00
C LEU A 45 -16.97 0.36 -3.08
N SER A 46 -16.57 -0.21 -4.22
CA SER A 46 -16.51 -1.66 -4.35
C SER A 46 -15.54 -2.27 -3.31
N PRO A 47 -15.70 -3.55 -2.92
CA PRO A 47 -14.82 -4.19 -1.96
C PRO A 47 -13.32 -4.10 -2.30
N ALA A 48 -12.97 -4.20 -3.59
CA ALA A 48 -11.60 -4.12 -4.06
C ALA A 48 -11.02 -2.70 -3.94
N GLU A 49 -11.80 -1.68 -4.29
CA GLU A 49 -11.37 -0.27 -4.16
C GLU A 49 -11.26 0.15 -2.69
N ARG A 50 -12.17 -0.34 -1.83
CA ARG A 50 -12.06 -0.14 -0.37
C ARG A 50 -10.74 -0.68 0.14
N LEU A 51 -10.38 -1.91 -0.25
CA LEU A 51 -9.12 -2.51 0.15
C LEU A 51 -7.92 -1.68 -0.30
N GLN A 52 -7.90 -1.25 -1.57
CA GLN A 52 -6.82 -0.44 -2.12
C GLN A 52 -6.65 0.89 -1.35
N ARG A 53 -7.76 1.59 -1.07
CA ARG A 53 -7.75 2.85 -0.31
C ARG A 53 -7.26 2.64 1.12
N LEU A 54 -7.73 1.59 1.80
CA LEU A 54 -7.31 1.25 3.16
C LEU A 54 -5.83 0.88 3.22
N GLN A 55 -5.32 0.13 2.25
CA GLN A 55 -3.91 -0.22 2.17
C GLN A 55 -3.02 1.01 1.95
N GLU A 56 -3.47 1.95 1.12
CA GLU A 56 -2.73 3.20 0.91
C GLU A 56 -2.70 4.05 2.18
N ALA A 57 -3.82 4.18 2.90
CA ALA A 57 -3.84 4.84 4.20
C ALA A 57 -2.95 4.13 5.24
N TYR A 58 -2.88 2.80 5.18
CA TYR A 58 -2.05 2.01 6.08
C TYR A 58 -0.55 2.15 5.82
N ARG A 59 -0.14 2.49 4.58
CA ARG A 59 1.25 2.88 4.32
C ARG A 59 1.64 4.19 4.99
N GLN A 60 0.66 5.02 5.33
CA GLN A 60 0.84 6.32 6.00
C GLN A 60 0.57 6.22 7.51
N VAL A 61 0.51 5.00 8.06
CA VAL A 61 0.09 4.73 9.45
C VAL A 61 0.99 5.37 10.50
N ASP A 62 2.28 5.60 10.19
CA ASP A 62 3.28 6.16 11.13
C ASP A 62 2.92 7.55 11.66
N HIS A 63 1.93 8.22 11.07
CA HIS A 63 1.45 9.54 11.48
C HIS A 63 0.03 9.55 12.04
N LEU A 64 -0.62 8.38 12.13
CA LEU A 64 -1.99 8.30 12.62
C LEU A 64 -2.03 8.25 14.16
N PRO A 65 -2.98 8.96 14.79
CA PRO A 65 -3.32 8.75 16.18
C PRO A 65 -3.68 7.27 16.41
N GLU A 66 -3.31 6.73 17.57
CA GLU A 66 -3.51 5.31 17.91
C GLU A 66 -4.96 4.83 17.72
N LYS A 67 -5.95 5.70 18.01
CA LYS A 67 -7.38 5.41 17.79
C LYS A 67 -7.70 5.21 16.31
N GLU A 68 -7.12 6.02 15.42
CA GLU A 68 -7.32 5.94 13.98
C GLU A 68 -6.60 4.75 13.39
N GLU A 69 -5.37 4.47 13.86
CA GLU A 69 -4.63 3.26 13.50
C GLU A 69 -5.44 2.00 13.85
N ARG A 70 -5.97 1.89 15.06
CA ARG A 70 -6.81 0.75 15.47
C ARG A 70 -8.04 0.61 14.58
N ARG A 71 -8.71 1.73 14.26
CA ARG A 71 -9.86 1.72 13.36
C ARG A 71 -9.48 1.29 11.94
N LEU A 72 -8.31 1.71 11.44
CA LEU A 72 -7.79 1.32 10.14
C LEU A 72 -7.47 -0.18 10.08
N LEU A 73 -6.81 -0.72 11.11
CA LEU A 73 -6.54 -2.15 11.26
C LEU A 73 -7.83 -2.98 11.29
N PHE A 74 -8.85 -2.52 12.02
CA PHE A 74 -10.17 -3.16 12.03
C PHE A 74 -10.79 -3.17 10.63
N LEU A 75 -10.79 -2.04 9.92
CA LEU A 75 -11.36 -1.92 8.58
C LEU A 75 -10.62 -2.80 7.55
N LEU A 76 -9.30 -2.91 7.64
CA LEU A 76 -8.50 -3.82 6.81
C LEU A 76 -8.86 -5.27 7.11
N GLY A 77 -8.89 -5.65 8.38
CA GLY A 77 -9.28 -7.00 8.83
C GLY A 77 -10.67 -7.39 8.32
N TYR A 78 -11.65 -6.50 8.48
CA TYR A 78 -13.03 -6.69 8.03
C TYR A 78 -13.14 -6.75 6.51
N THR A 79 -12.45 -5.88 5.79
CA THR A 79 -12.50 -5.86 4.32
C THR A 79 -11.90 -7.16 3.76
N HIS A 80 -10.75 -7.61 4.26
CA HIS A 80 -10.18 -8.91 3.89
C HIS A 80 -11.10 -10.09 4.25
N PHE A 81 -11.78 -10.03 5.40
CA PHE A 81 -12.78 -11.03 5.78
C PHE A 81 -13.93 -11.10 4.77
N SER A 82 -14.49 -9.94 4.39
CA SER A 82 -15.58 -9.87 3.40
C SER A 82 -15.19 -10.40 2.02
N LEU A 83 -13.90 -10.31 1.68
CA LEU A 83 -13.30 -10.86 0.46
C LEU A 83 -12.87 -12.33 0.60
N GLN A 84 -13.18 -12.99 1.72
CA GLN A 84 -12.77 -14.37 2.03
C GLN A 84 -11.25 -14.58 2.08
N GLN A 85 -10.48 -13.52 2.28
CA GLN A 85 -9.02 -13.55 2.41
C GLN A 85 -8.61 -13.70 3.88
N TYR A 86 -8.94 -14.86 4.47
CA TYR A 86 -8.86 -15.09 5.92
C TYR A 86 -7.45 -14.96 6.50
N ALA A 87 -6.41 -15.35 5.75
CA ALA A 87 -5.02 -15.22 6.19
C ALA A 87 -4.64 -13.74 6.43
N ASN A 88 -4.99 -12.87 5.48
CA ASN A 88 -4.75 -11.43 5.59
C ASN A 88 -5.60 -10.82 6.70
N SER A 89 -6.88 -11.18 6.74
CA SER A 89 -7.81 -10.74 7.78
C SER A 89 -7.29 -11.03 9.20
N THR A 90 -6.85 -12.27 9.43
CA THR A 90 -6.28 -12.72 10.72
C THR A 90 -5.03 -11.92 11.09
N THR A 91 -4.20 -11.57 10.10
CA THR A 91 -2.97 -10.79 10.33
C THR A 91 -3.30 -9.41 10.91
N TYR A 92 -4.24 -8.69 10.31
CA TYR A 92 -4.64 -7.37 10.79
C TYR A 92 -5.37 -7.43 12.12
N PHE A 93 -6.23 -8.42 12.36
CA PHE A 93 -6.86 -8.57 13.67
C PHE A 93 -5.84 -8.90 14.77
N ARG A 94 -4.83 -9.71 14.49
CA ARG A 94 -3.74 -9.95 15.48
C ARG A 94 -2.98 -8.68 15.82
N GLN A 95 -2.66 -7.86 14.82
CA GLN A 95 -2.04 -6.55 15.05
C GLN A 95 -2.94 -5.65 15.91
N LEU A 96 -4.24 -5.65 15.63
CA LEU A 96 -5.23 -4.91 16.40
C LEU A 96 -5.25 -5.36 17.88
N TYR A 97 -5.31 -6.66 18.13
CA TYR A 97 -5.26 -7.22 19.49
C TYR A 97 -3.96 -6.88 20.22
N ALA A 98 -2.82 -6.91 19.52
CA ALA A 98 -1.52 -6.53 20.10
C ALA A 98 -1.46 -5.06 20.55
N ARG A 99 -2.31 -4.18 19.99
CA ARG A 99 -2.44 -2.78 20.39
C ARG A 99 -3.41 -2.55 21.55
N GLY A 100 -3.83 -3.61 22.25
CA GLY A 100 -4.67 -3.50 23.45
C GLY A 100 -6.12 -3.13 23.12
N TYR A 101 -6.68 -3.67 22.03
CA TYR A 101 -8.09 -3.48 21.69
C TYR A 101 -8.99 -3.99 22.83
N PRO A 102 -9.81 -3.14 23.46
CA PRO A 102 -10.76 -3.60 24.47
C PRO A 102 -11.83 -4.49 23.82
N PRO A 103 -12.48 -5.38 24.60
CA PRO A 103 -13.62 -6.16 24.13
C PRO A 103 -14.72 -5.26 23.53
N LEU A 104 -15.55 -5.84 22.65
CA LEU A 104 -16.50 -5.21 21.71
C LEU A 104 -17.51 -4.18 22.27
N ASP A 105 -17.51 -3.90 23.56
CA ASP A 105 -18.54 -3.14 24.26
C ASP A 105 -18.53 -1.63 23.93
N ASP A 106 -17.40 -1.09 23.43
CA ASP A 106 -17.23 0.34 23.13
C ASP A 106 -17.64 0.74 21.69
N TYR A 107 -18.09 -0.21 20.86
CA TYR A 107 -18.43 0.03 19.46
C TYR A 107 -19.95 0.08 19.23
N VAL A 108 -20.60 1.14 19.72
CA VAL A 108 -21.90 1.53 19.19
C VAL A 108 -21.66 2.20 17.83
N LEU A 109 -22.03 1.49 16.75
CA LEU A 109 -22.07 2.00 15.38
C LEU A 109 -23.19 3.04 15.20
#